data_AF-A0A8S4PXQ2-F1
#
_entry.id   AF-A0A8S4PXQ2-F1
#
_cell.length_a   1.000
_cell.length_b   1.000
_cell.length_c   1.000
_cell.angle_alpha   90.00
_cell.angle_beta   90.00
_cell.angle_gamma   90.00
#
_symmetry.space_group_name_H-M   'P 1'
#
loop_
_entity.id
_entity.type
_entity.pdbx_description
1 polymer ?
#
loop_
_entity_poly.entity_id
_entity_poly.type
_entity_poly.pdbx_seq_one_letter_code
_entity_poly.pdbx_strand_id
1 'polypeptide(L)'
;VFAFRGLTQLSCDVRAKGDHLHNLRILAKQEGLLLLRRRPKTETFNVKDFGPCPECMEWMTVSALGKHIPRCKSGAKHEKVSMNAQKMKSDLLTKRIPYEPSNGLVKHVYMFMKRDEVSEIAQNDILIKVFGEATLR
;
A
#
# COMPACT_ATOMS: atom_id res chain seq x y z
N VAL A 1 6.16 -32.93 14.12
CA VAL A 1 6.82 -31.71 13.58
C VAL A 1 5.84 -30.68 12.98
N PHE A 2 4.55 -30.98 12.81
CA PHE A 2 3.58 -30.03 12.21
C PHE A 2 3.04 -28.94 13.17
N ALA A 3 3.09 -29.13 14.49
CA ALA A 3 2.51 -28.19 15.47
C ALA A 3 3.33 -26.89 15.71
N PHE A 4 4.65 -26.92 15.54
CA PHE A 4 5.52 -25.75 15.83
C PHE A 4 5.49 -24.65 14.76
N ARG A 5 5.04 -24.95 13.54
CA ARG A 5 4.92 -23.94 12.47
C ARG A 5 3.71 -23.02 12.66
N GLY A 6 2.64 -23.47 13.33
CA GLY A 6 1.43 -22.68 13.55
C GLY A 6 1.60 -21.59 14.61
N LEU A 7 2.21 -21.92 15.75
CA LEU A 7 2.44 -20.98 16.86
C LEU A 7 3.43 -19.86 16.50
N THR A 8 4.47 -20.17 15.73
CA THR A 8 5.45 -19.17 15.27
C THR A 8 4.86 -18.22 14.24
N GLN A 9 3.94 -18.68 13.39
CA GLN A 9 3.26 -17.86 12.38
C GLN A 9 2.28 -16.86 13.04
N LEU A 10 1.46 -17.30 14.00
CA LEU A 10 0.53 -16.45 14.74
C LEU A 10 1.22 -15.26 15.43
N SER A 11 2.36 -15.52 16.09
CA SER A 11 3.18 -14.46 16.72
C SER A 11 3.71 -13.45 15.68
N CYS A 12 4.15 -13.93 14.52
CA CYS A 12 4.65 -13.07 13.45
C CYS A 12 3.55 -12.19 12.85
N ASP A 13 2.34 -12.71 12.68
CA ASP A 13 1.21 -11.96 12.12
C ASP A 13 0.74 -10.84 13.07
N VAL A 14 0.71 -11.11 14.39
CA VAL A 14 0.38 -10.08 15.40
C VAL A 14 1.45 -8.99 15.40
N ARG A 15 2.74 -9.37 15.34
CA ARG A 15 3.85 -8.40 15.26
C ARG A 15 3.73 -7.53 14.01
N ALA A 16 3.54 -8.12 12.83
CA ALA A 16 3.46 -7.38 11.57
C ALA A 16 2.28 -6.37 11.58
N LYS A 17 1.14 -6.74 12.17
CA LYS A 17 0.01 -5.81 12.38
C LYS A 17 0.37 -4.67 13.33
N GLY A 18 1.04 -4.96 14.44
CA GLY A 18 1.53 -3.95 15.38
C GLY A 18 2.51 -2.97 14.72
N ASP A 19 3.50 -3.48 14.00
CA ASP A 19 4.48 -2.70 13.25
C ASP A 19 3.79 -1.83 12.20
N HIS A 20 2.76 -2.36 11.52
CA HIS A 20 1.99 -1.59 10.55
C HIS A 20 1.23 -0.43 11.19
N LEU A 21 0.58 -0.62 12.34
CA LEU A 21 -0.09 0.45 13.08
C LEU A 21 0.90 1.51 13.57
N HIS A 22 2.08 1.10 14.05
CA HIS A 22 3.15 2.01 14.41
C HIS A 22 3.58 2.85 13.21
N ASN A 23 3.89 2.21 12.07
CA ASN A 23 4.32 2.91 10.86
C ASN A 23 3.25 3.89 10.34
N LEU A 24 1.96 3.56 10.42
CA LEU A 24 0.89 4.49 10.08
C LEU A 24 0.92 5.75 10.95
N ARG A 25 1.20 5.64 12.26
CA ARG A 25 1.34 6.80 13.15
C ARG A 25 2.56 7.65 12.77
N ILE A 26 3.69 7.02 12.44
CA ILE A 26 4.91 7.71 11.98
C ILE A 26 4.64 8.47 10.68
N LEU A 27 3.92 7.86 9.72
CA LEU A 27 3.53 8.54 8.48
C LEU A 27 2.62 9.75 8.74
N ALA A 28 1.64 9.61 9.64
CA ALA A 28 0.73 10.70 9.97
C ALA A 28 1.44 11.87 10.67
N LYS A 29 2.39 11.57 11.57
CA LYS A 29 3.18 12.59 12.28
C LYS A 29 4.33 13.17 11.46
N GLN A 30 4.72 12.49 10.38
CA GLN A 30 5.93 12.80 9.60
C GLN A 30 7.22 12.81 10.44
N GLU A 31 7.23 12.06 11.55
CA GLU A 31 8.32 12.07 12.52
C GLU A 31 8.53 10.67 13.12
N GLY A 32 9.79 10.25 13.23
CA GLY A 32 10.23 8.99 13.85
C GLY A 32 10.76 7.96 12.84
N LEU A 33 10.74 6.67 13.22
CA LEU A 33 11.39 5.59 12.47
C LEU A 33 10.38 4.55 11.97
N LEU A 34 10.51 4.18 10.68
CA LEU A 34 9.77 3.08 10.09
C LEU A 34 10.37 1.73 10.47
N LEU A 35 9.51 0.82 10.90
CA LEU A 35 9.84 -0.58 11.16
C LEU A 35 9.70 -1.37 9.86
N LEU A 36 10.82 -1.87 9.34
CA LEU A 36 10.89 -2.64 8.10
C LEU A 36 11.29 -4.08 8.40
N ARG A 37 10.77 -5.03 7.61
CA ARG A 37 11.14 -6.45 7.71
C ARG A 37 12.64 -6.67 7.48
N ARG A 38 13.23 -5.91 6.55
CA ARG A 38 14.66 -5.96 6.23
C ARG A 38 15.19 -4.54 6.12
N ARG A 39 16.38 -4.32 6.65
CA ARG A 39 17.09 -3.05 6.49
C ARG A 39 17.41 -2.81 5.00
N PRO A 40 17.09 -1.63 4.45
CA PRO A 40 17.51 -1.25 3.11
C PRO A 40 19.04 -1.27 3.02
N LYS A 41 19.58 -1.68 1.86
CA LYS A 41 21.03 -1.62 1.60
C LYS A 41 21.45 -0.29 0.95
N THR A 42 20.51 0.58 0.65
CA THR A 42 20.74 1.87 -0.01
C THR A 42 21.05 2.94 1.03
N GLU A 43 21.94 3.87 0.68
CA GLU A 43 22.23 5.05 1.51
C GLU A 43 21.10 6.07 1.44
N THR A 44 20.39 6.13 0.31
CA THR A 44 19.20 6.96 0.16
C THR A 44 17.97 6.26 0.71
N PHE A 45 17.21 6.98 1.53
CA PHE A 45 15.98 6.52 2.14
C PHE A 45 14.83 7.46 1.77
N ASN A 46 13.91 6.98 0.94
CA ASN A 46 12.65 7.66 0.68
C ASN A 46 11.50 6.82 1.22
N VAL A 47 10.75 7.40 2.15
CA VAL A 47 9.58 6.78 2.79
C VAL A 47 8.57 6.24 1.76
N LYS A 48 8.42 6.93 0.62
CA LYS A 48 7.50 6.55 -0.45
C LYS A 48 7.84 5.22 -1.12
N ASP A 49 9.09 4.78 -1.04
CA ASP A 49 9.54 3.52 -1.65
C ASP A 49 9.17 2.28 -0.81
N PHE A 50 8.61 2.49 0.38
CA PHE A 50 8.24 1.44 1.33
C PHE A 50 6.74 1.37 1.56
N GLY A 51 6.24 0.16 1.73
CA GLY A 51 4.85 -0.11 2.06
C GLY A 51 4.64 -1.54 2.58
N PRO A 52 3.46 -1.82 3.16
CA PRO A 52 3.11 -3.14 3.66
C PRO A 52 2.72 -4.11 2.54
N CYS A 53 3.07 -5.39 2.71
CA CYS A 53 2.46 -6.44 1.92
C CYS A 53 0.94 -6.50 2.19
N PRO A 54 0.07 -6.51 1.16
CA PRO A 54 -1.37 -6.57 1.35
C PRO A 54 -1.89 -7.81 2.11
N GLU A 55 -1.10 -8.89 2.12
CA GLU A 55 -1.49 -10.17 2.68
C GLU A 55 -1.00 -10.37 4.13
N CYS A 56 0.23 -9.93 4.45
CA CYS A 56 0.85 -10.17 5.76
C CYS A 56 1.19 -8.90 6.55
N MET A 57 0.99 -7.72 5.98
CA MET A 57 1.28 -6.41 6.59
C MET A 57 2.76 -6.12 6.90
N GLU A 58 3.70 -7.03 6.58
CA GLU A 58 5.13 -6.75 6.71
C GLU A 58 5.57 -5.62 5.77
N TRP A 59 6.29 -4.64 6.31
CA TRP A 59 6.80 -3.51 5.52
C TRP A 59 8.11 -3.85 4.82
N MET A 60 8.16 -3.51 3.52
CA MET A 60 9.32 -3.72 2.66
C MET A 60 9.34 -2.69 1.52
N THR A 61 10.37 -2.74 0.67
CA THR A 61 10.34 -1.92 -0.54
C THR A 61 9.21 -2.38 -1.45
N VAL A 62 8.51 -1.41 -2.07
CA VAL A 62 7.41 -1.68 -2.99
C VAL A 62 7.87 -2.53 -4.18
N SER A 63 9.14 -2.38 -4.60
CA SER A 63 9.78 -3.21 -5.62
C SER A 63 9.98 -4.68 -5.21
N ALA A 64 10.06 -4.98 -3.90
CA ALA A 64 10.22 -6.35 -3.40
C ALA A 64 8.91 -7.12 -3.31
N LEU A 65 7.76 -6.44 -3.33
CA LEU A 65 6.42 -7.06 -3.26
C LEU A 65 6.25 -8.17 -4.31
N GLY A 66 6.74 -7.94 -5.53
CA GLY A 66 6.62 -8.91 -6.61
C GLY A 66 7.28 -10.25 -6.37
N LYS A 67 8.40 -10.25 -5.66
CA LYS A 67 9.10 -11.49 -5.27
C LYS A 67 8.54 -12.09 -3.98
N HIS A 68 7.95 -11.24 -3.14
CA HIS A 68 7.43 -11.64 -1.85
C HIS A 68 6.04 -12.30 -1.94
N ILE A 69 5.09 -11.67 -2.63
CA ILE A 69 3.68 -12.07 -2.65
C ILE A 69 3.51 -13.53 -3.10
N PRO A 70 4.13 -14.02 -4.19
CA PRO A 70 3.99 -15.42 -4.61
C PRO A 70 4.47 -16.46 -3.58
N ARG A 71 5.25 -16.02 -2.58
CA ARG A 71 5.81 -16.85 -1.50
C ARG A 71 5.30 -16.40 -0.13
N CYS A 72 4.27 -15.54 -0.09
CA CYS A 72 3.72 -15.03 1.15
C CYS A 72 3.01 -16.16 1.89
N LYS A 73 3.34 -16.34 3.18
CA LYS A 73 2.77 -17.41 3.99
C LYS A 73 1.35 -17.11 4.48
N SER A 74 1.02 -15.83 4.58
CA SER A 74 -0.29 -15.36 5.06
C SER A 74 -1.30 -15.17 3.92
N GLY A 75 -0.87 -15.29 2.66
CA GLY A 75 -1.74 -15.13 1.49
C GLY A 75 -2.53 -16.40 1.16
N ALA A 76 -3.80 -16.22 0.78
CA ALA A 76 -4.59 -17.29 0.15
C ALA A 76 -3.99 -17.67 -1.22
N LYS A 77 -4.29 -18.87 -1.73
CA LYS A 77 -3.82 -19.35 -3.05
C LYS A 77 -4.09 -18.25 -4.10
N HIS A 78 -3.01 -17.61 -4.55
CA HIS A 78 -3.10 -16.32 -5.25
C HIS A 78 -3.80 -16.45 -6.60
N GLU A 79 -4.86 -15.67 -6.77
CA GLU A 79 -5.27 -15.23 -8.09
C GLU A 79 -4.14 -14.38 -8.71
N LYS A 80 -3.87 -14.52 -10.01
CA LYS A 80 -2.78 -13.79 -10.68
C LYS A 80 -3.15 -12.31 -10.81
N VAL A 81 -2.91 -11.54 -9.75
CA VAL A 81 -3.09 -10.09 -9.74
C VAL A 81 -1.83 -9.41 -10.28
N SER A 82 -2.01 -8.36 -11.09
CA SER A 82 -0.90 -7.61 -11.67
C SER A 82 -0.04 -6.92 -10.60
N MET A 83 1.23 -6.67 -10.92
CA MET A 83 2.15 -5.96 -10.02
C MET A 83 1.61 -4.60 -9.61
N ASN A 84 1.03 -3.85 -10.56
CA ASN A 84 0.53 -2.51 -10.32
C ASN A 84 -0.64 -2.53 -9.33
N ALA A 85 -1.54 -3.50 -9.45
CA ALA A 85 -2.61 -3.68 -8.48
C ALA A 85 -2.08 -4.02 -7.08
N GLN A 86 -1.00 -4.79 -6.96
CA GLN A 86 -0.37 -5.08 -5.67
C GLN A 86 0.31 -3.85 -5.04
N LYS A 87 0.99 -3.03 -5.86
CA LYS A 87 1.54 -1.74 -5.42
C LYS A 87 0.44 -0.80 -4.94
N MET A 88 -0.65 -0.69 -5.69
CA MET A 88 -1.81 0.13 -5.33
C MET A 88 -2.44 -0.32 -4.01
N LYS A 89 -2.63 -1.63 -3.80
CA LYS A 89 -3.10 -2.15 -2.50
C LYS A 89 -2.16 -1.81 -1.35
N SER A 90 -0.84 -1.92 -1.56
CA SER A 90 0.15 -1.51 -0.56
C SER A 90 0.01 -0.01 -0.25
N ASP A 91 -0.08 0.85 -1.27
CA ASP A 91 -0.21 2.30 -1.09
C ASP A 91 -1.50 2.69 -0.37
N LEU A 92 -2.63 2.06 -0.71
CA LEU A 92 -3.91 2.21 0.00
C LEU A 92 -3.75 1.93 1.50
N LEU A 93 -3.06 0.85 1.84
CA LEU A 93 -2.80 0.48 3.24
C LEU A 93 -1.90 1.49 3.96
N THR A 94 -1.08 2.27 3.27
CA THR A 94 -0.27 3.33 3.89
C THR A 94 -1.07 4.59 4.25
N LYS A 95 -2.32 4.73 3.77
CA LYS A 95 -3.15 5.94 3.94
C LYS A 95 -2.47 7.24 3.46
N ARG A 96 -1.49 7.14 2.55
CA ARG A 96 -0.78 8.29 1.95
C ARG A 96 -1.54 8.95 0.82
N ILE A 97 -2.56 8.29 0.29
CA ILE A 97 -3.31 8.82 -0.85
C ILE A 97 -4.19 9.94 -0.30
N PRO A 98 -3.96 11.20 -0.72
CA PRO A 98 -4.73 12.32 -0.22
C PRO A 98 -6.20 12.15 -0.61
N TYR A 99 -7.07 12.60 0.28
CA TYR A 99 -8.51 12.69 0.01
C TYR A 99 -8.81 13.67 -1.13
N GLU A 100 -7.96 14.69 -1.26
CA GLU A 100 -8.04 15.69 -2.32
C GLU A 100 -7.29 15.25 -3.58
N PRO A 101 -7.89 15.46 -4.77
CA PRO A 101 -7.27 15.11 -6.04
C PRO A 101 -6.01 15.95 -6.28
N SER A 102 -4.98 15.36 -6.88
CA SER A 102 -3.81 16.15 -7.28
C SER A 102 -4.16 17.13 -8.40
N ASN A 103 -3.34 18.18 -8.54
CA ASN A 103 -3.44 19.08 -9.67
C ASN A 103 -3.31 18.35 -11.02
N GLY A 104 -2.58 17.22 -11.05
CA GLY A 104 -2.49 16.37 -12.23
C GLY A 104 -3.84 15.75 -12.59
N LEU A 105 -4.51 15.14 -11.61
CA LEU A 105 -5.84 14.53 -11.79
C LEU A 105 -6.89 15.57 -12.20
N VAL A 106 -6.88 16.73 -11.55
CA VAL A 106 -7.81 17.83 -11.88
C VAL A 106 -7.58 18.33 -13.31
N LYS A 107 -6.34 18.65 -13.66
CA LYS A 107 -5.99 19.28 -14.93
C LYS A 107 -6.12 18.33 -16.13
N HIS A 108 -5.74 17.06 -15.98
CA HIS A 108 -5.66 16.13 -17.10
C HIS A 108 -6.87 15.21 -17.23
N VAL A 109 -7.66 15.05 -16.17
CA VAL A 109 -8.84 14.19 -16.19
C VAL A 109 -10.11 15.01 -15.94
N TYR A 110 -10.27 15.61 -14.76
CA TYR A 110 -11.54 16.25 -14.39
C TYR A 110 -11.92 17.42 -15.28
N MET A 111 -10.95 18.21 -15.72
CA MET A 111 -11.19 19.34 -16.63
C MET A 111 -11.79 18.92 -17.98
N PHE A 112 -11.53 17.70 -18.44
CA PHE A 112 -12.02 17.17 -19.72
C PHE A 112 -13.25 16.27 -19.58
N MET A 113 -13.68 15.96 -18.35
CA MET A 113 -14.91 15.20 -18.14
C MET A 113 -16.11 16.04 -18.58
N LYS A 114 -17.06 15.38 -19.24
CA LYS A 114 -18.37 15.98 -19.52
C LYS A 114 -19.07 16.26 -18.18
N ARG A 115 -19.73 17.40 -18.04
CA ARG A 115 -20.50 17.73 -16.83
C ARG A 115 -21.80 16.94 -16.83
N ASP A 116 -21.75 15.76 -16.22
CA ASP A 116 -22.86 14.85 -16.03
C ASP A 116 -22.75 14.13 -14.67
N GLU A 117 -23.74 13.30 -14.35
CA GLU A 117 -23.80 12.52 -13.11
C GLU A 117 -22.56 11.63 -12.93
N VAL A 118 -21.98 11.12 -14.04
CA VAL A 118 -20.76 10.30 -13.98
C VAL A 118 -19.58 11.12 -13.50
N SER A 119 -19.43 12.35 -14.01
CA SER A 119 -18.38 13.27 -13.54
C SER A 119 -18.55 13.68 -12.08
N GLU A 120 -19.78 13.86 -11.63
CA GLU A 120 -20.07 14.19 -10.23
C GLU A 120 -19.71 13.04 -9.30
N ILE A 121 -20.09 11.81 -9.65
CA ILE A 121 -19.73 10.61 -8.88
C ILE A 121 -18.21 10.43 -8.87
N ALA A 122 -17.55 10.51 -10.02
CA ALA A 122 -16.12 10.30 -10.12
C ALA A 122 -15.27 11.33 -9.36
N GLN A 123 -15.78 12.57 -9.24
CA GLN A 123 -15.12 13.65 -8.51
C GLN A 123 -15.44 13.69 -7.02
N ASN A 124 -16.37 12.87 -6.53
CA ASN A 124 -16.76 12.83 -5.12
C ASN A 124 -16.46 11.49 -4.46
N ASP A 125 -16.47 10.39 -5.21
CA ASP A 125 -16.14 9.06 -4.71
C ASP A 125 -14.65 8.93 -4.39
N ILE A 126 -14.35 8.58 -3.14
CA ILE A 126 -12.98 8.47 -2.60
C ILE A 126 -12.21 7.37 -3.32
N LEU A 127 -12.86 6.24 -3.61
CA LEU A 127 -12.20 5.10 -4.26
C LEU A 127 -11.87 5.43 -5.71
N ILE A 128 -12.77 6.13 -6.42
CA ILE A 128 -12.52 6.57 -7.80
C ILE A 128 -11.38 7.59 -7.85
N LYS A 129 -11.39 8.60 -6.95
CA LYS A 129 -10.29 9.57 -6.81
C LYS A 129 -8.94 8.89 -6.62
N VAL A 130 -8.90 8.00 -5.63
CA VAL A 130 -7.69 7.28 -5.25
C VAL A 130 -7.19 6.40 -6.38
N PHE A 131 -8.09 5.70 -7.07
CA PHE A 131 -7.75 4.89 -8.23
C PHE A 131 -7.20 5.74 -9.38
N GLY A 132 -7.88 6.84 -9.71
CA GLY A 132 -7.44 7.79 -10.74
C GLY A 132 -6.06 8.38 -10.45
N GLU A 133 -5.83 8.81 -9.22
CA GLU A 133 -4.54 9.33 -8.76
C GLU A 133 -3.41 8.29 -8.89
N ALA A 134 -3.70 7.04 -8.53
CA ALA A 134 -2.72 5.95 -8.64
C ALA A 134 -2.42 5.55 -10.09
N THR A 135 -3.33 5.79 -11.04
CA THR A 135 -3.07 5.56 -12.47
C THR A 135 -2.23 6.66 -13.14
N LEU A 136 -2.10 7.83 -12.52
CA LEU A 136 -1.32 8.96 -13.03
C LEU A 136 0.15 8.96 -12.58
N ARG A 137 0.53 8.04 -11.69
CA ARG A 137 1.91 7.86 -11.19
C ARG A 137 2.65 6.78 -11.98
#